data_AF-A0A0U5JY87-F1
#
_entry.id   AF-A0A0U5JY87-F1
#
_cell.length_a   1.000
_cell.length_b   1.000
_cell.length_c   1.000
_cell.angle_alpha   90.00
_cell.angle_beta   90.00
_cell.angle_gamma   90.00
#
_symmetry.space_group_name_H-M   'P 1'
#
loop_
_entity.id
_entity.type
_entity.pdbx_description
1 polymer ?
#
loop_
_entity_poly.entity_id
_entity_poly.type
_entity_poly.pdbx_seq_one_letter_code
_entity_poly.pdbx_strand_id
1 'polypeptide(L)'
;MKITRKEFNESWAIEREAYKEDCKYPFFNLEIEEDWGVIPEEYEDITKAGRATSYNAAINQNGPGDEYSYEVGYFKAFKLIAYFAKEDSDSFVMPAIFVARHFIELTLKNLIFNLSIVLGEPIKINKNNTHNLKELKEEVYKIASKYKLSPLMDNNFLEIINQLSEISPKSDEYRYPTNQNGEWNLKNNTPPSHIINLITLNHNMNYFYLLTQSLLILITNSSDSIFEDTVYTNPFVIELIKIITNKRFSENISESQVQDQVIGVIDSYNLPLEKAEIRCRENNSGIEVIYGDLSLFTIIGQGENLYLKTEALIIE
;
A
#
# COMPACT_ATOMS: atom_id res chain seq x y z
N MET A 1 17.13 6.93 14.74
CA MET A 1 16.93 6.24 16.04
C MET A 1 16.74 4.73 15.80
N LYS A 2 17.04 3.85 16.77
CA LYS A 2 16.67 2.42 16.72
C LYS A 2 15.77 2.09 17.91
N ILE A 3 14.75 1.27 17.70
CA ILE A 3 13.84 0.83 18.76
C ILE A 3 13.91 -0.68 18.93
N THR A 4 13.62 -1.17 20.14
CA THR A 4 13.56 -2.61 20.39
C THR A 4 12.27 -3.19 19.80
N ARG A 5 12.31 -4.47 19.44
CA ARG A 5 11.13 -5.20 18.98
C ARG A 5 9.99 -5.21 20.00
N LYS A 6 10.33 -5.21 21.29
CA LYS A 6 9.35 -5.16 22.36
C LYS A 6 8.58 -3.83 22.32
N GLU A 7 9.29 -2.70 22.28
CA GLU A 7 8.68 -1.37 22.20
C GLU A 7 7.84 -1.21 20.94
N PHE A 8 8.30 -1.74 19.79
CA PHE A 8 7.54 -1.73 18.55
C PHE A 8 6.20 -2.47 18.67
N ASN A 9 6.22 -3.69 19.23
CA ASN A 9 5.01 -4.49 19.42
C ASN A 9 4.03 -3.87 20.44
N GLU A 10 4.55 -3.22 21.48
CA GLU A 10 3.75 -2.50 22.47
C GLU A 10 3.07 -1.28 21.84
N SER A 11 3.81 -0.47 21.07
CA SER A 11 3.27 0.68 20.33
C SER A 11 2.19 0.25 19.35
N TRP A 12 2.43 -0.83 18.60
CA TRP A 12 1.44 -1.36 17.66
C TRP A 12 0.17 -1.88 18.37
N ALA A 13 0.29 -2.41 19.59
CA ALA A 13 -0.88 -2.79 20.37
C ALA A 13 -1.73 -1.60 20.81
N ILE A 14 -1.10 -0.47 21.15
CA ILE A 14 -1.78 0.78 21.49
C ILE A 14 -2.53 1.32 20.28
N GLU A 15 -1.86 1.43 19.13
CA GLU A 15 -2.48 1.94 17.89
C GLU A 15 -3.68 1.11 17.45
N ARG A 16 -3.64 -0.23 17.61
CA ARG A 16 -4.79 -1.08 17.31
C ARG A 16 -6.02 -0.74 18.15
N GLU A 17 -5.86 -0.26 19.38
CA GLU A 17 -7.02 0.15 20.18
C GLU A 17 -7.58 1.49 19.68
N ALA A 18 -6.72 2.44 19.30
CA ALA A 18 -7.12 3.73 18.75
C ALA A 18 -7.90 3.58 17.43
N TYR A 19 -7.42 2.74 16.51
CA TYR A 19 -8.02 2.51 15.19
C TYR A 19 -9.37 1.77 15.22
N LYS A 20 -9.86 1.31 16.39
CA LYS A 20 -11.20 0.71 16.48
C LYS A 20 -12.31 1.74 16.23
N GLU A 21 -12.08 3.02 16.55
CA GLU A 21 -13.05 4.07 16.24
C GLU A 21 -13.23 4.25 14.73
N ASP A 22 -12.13 4.17 13.97
CA ASP A 22 -12.12 4.19 12.49
C ASP A 22 -12.84 3.01 11.85
N CYS A 23 -13.29 2.02 12.62
CA CYS A 23 -14.11 0.92 12.11
C CYS A 23 -15.62 1.16 12.26
N LYS A 24 -16.04 2.19 13.01
CA LYS A 24 -17.45 2.50 13.31
C LYS A 24 -18.14 3.23 12.16
N TYR A 25 -19.44 2.96 12.01
CA TYR A 25 -20.30 3.58 11.00
C TYR A 25 -21.20 4.66 11.60
N PRO A 26 -21.69 5.61 10.76
CA PRO A 26 -21.10 6.09 9.52
C PRO A 26 -19.99 7.13 9.81
N PHE A 27 -19.02 7.25 8.91
CA PHE A 27 -17.91 8.20 9.04
C PHE A 27 -18.30 9.65 8.74
N PHE A 28 -19.52 9.90 8.28
CA PHE A 28 -19.93 11.20 7.75
C PHE A 28 -21.40 11.48 8.10
N ASN A 29 -21.74 12.76 8.19
CA ASN A 29 -23.12 13.21 8.18
C ASN A 29 -23.63 13.17 6.73
N LEU A 30 -24.73 12.45 6.46
CA LEU A 30 -25.31 12.29 5.12
C LEU A 30 -26.18 13.50 4.70
N GLU A 31 -26.08 14.62 5.40
CA GLU A 31 -26.72 15.87 4.98
C GLU A 31 -26.02 16.37 3.72
N ILE A 32 -26.62 16.08 2.57
CA ILE A 32 -26.19 16.59 1.28
C ILE A 32 -26.87 17.96 1.10
N GLU A 33 -26.07 19.03 1.09
CA GLU A 33 -26.58 20.40 0.86
C GLU A 33 -26.84 20.69 -0.63
N GLU A 34 -26.28 19.88 -1.53
CA GLU A 34 -26.35 20.05 -2.99
C GLU A 34 -27.36 19.10 -3.66
N ASP A 35 -27.98 19.51 -4.75
CA ASP A 35 -28.87 18.65 -5.53
C ASP A 35 -28.05 17.77 -6.50
N TRP A 36 -27.82 16.52 -6.11
CA TRP A 36 -27.11 15.52 -6.93
C TRP A 36 -27.98 14.96 -8.09
N GLY A 37 -29.26 15.32 -8.16
CA GLY A 37 -30.17 14.93 -9.24
C GLY A 37 -30.06 15.81 -10.49
N VAL A 38 -29.25 16.86 -10.46
CA VAL A 38 -29.09 17.79 -11.59
C VAL A 38 -28.41 17.07 -12.77
N ILE A 39 -29.07 17.10 -13.92
CA ILE A 39 -28.51 16.67 -15.20
C ILE A 39 -28.00 17.93 -15.90
N PRO A 40 -26.70 18.08 -16.16
CA PRO A 40 -26.17 19.30 -16.75
C PRO A 40 -26.62 19.41 -18.22
N GLU A 41 -27.03 20.62 -18.63
CA GLU A 41 -27.44 20.90 -20.03
C GLU A 41 -26.23 20.92 -20.98
N GLU A 42 -25.03 21.16 -20.45
CA GLU A 42 -23.77 21.21 -21.19
C GLU A 42 -22.70 20.36 -20.50
N TYR A 43 -21.63 20.05 -21.24
CA TYR A 43 -20.48 19.35 -20.68
C TYR A 43 -19.80 20.17 -19.57
N GLU A 44 -19.59 19.54 -18.41
CA GLU A 44 -18.79 20.10 -17.32
C GLU A 44 -17.40 19.43 -17.28
N ASP A 45 -16.36 20.27 -17.20
CA ASP A 45 -14.98 19.82 -17.14
C ASP A 45 -14.62 19.39 -15.71
N ILE A 46 -14.63 18.07 -15.48
CA ILE A 46 -14.33 17.43 -14.18
C ILE A 46 -12.90 17.68 -13.66
N THR A 47 -12.01 18.28 -14.48
CA THR A 47 -10.64 18.61 -14.07
C THR A 47 -10.52 20.02 -13.48
N LYS A 48 -11.62 20.78 -13.43
CA LYS A 48 -11.68 22.12 -12.86
C LYS A 48 -12.42 22.12 -11.53
N ALA A 49 -11.97 22.97 -10.61
CA ALA A 49 -12.66 23.20 -9.35
C ALA A 49 -14.08 23.74 -9.58
N GLY A 50 -15.06 23.05 -9.01
CA GLY A 50 -16.46 23.46 -8.99
C GLY A 50 -16.75 24.49 -7.89
N ARG A 51 -17.97 25.03 -7.90
CA ARG A 51 -18.44 26.02 -6.91
C ARG A 51 -18.64 25.39 -5.52
N ALA A 52 -19.04 24.12 -5.48
CA ALA A 52 -19.23 23.38 -4.25
C ALA A 52 -17.85 22.93 -3.72
N THR A 53 -17.18 23.83 -3.00
CA THR A 53 -15.76 23.68 -2.65
C THR A 53 -15.44 22.45 -1.81
N SER A 54 -16.41 21.95 -1.03
CA SER A 54 -16.30 20.71 -0.25
C SER A 54 -16.20 19.44 -1.09
N TYR A 55 -16.57 19.51 -2.37
CA TYR A 55 -16.51 18.40 -3.33
C TYR A 55 -15.33 18.52 -4.30
N ASN A 56 -14.53 19.57 -4.18
CA ASN A 56 -13.29 19.69 -4.93
C ASN A 56 -12.22 18.82 -4.26
N ALA A 57 -11.76 17.78 -4.97
CA ALA A 57 -10.59 17.00 -4.60
C ALA A 57 -9.48 17.29 -5.59
N ALA A 58 -8.24 17.35 -5.12
CA ALA A 58 -7.09 17.50 -5.99
C ALA A 58 -6.14 16.34 -5.78
N ILE A 59 -5.69 15.80 -6.90
CA ILE A 59 -4.81 14.65 -6.96
C ILE A 59 -3.38 15.17 -6.78
N ASN A 60 -2.58 14.52 -5.94
CA ASN A 60 -1.16 14.84 -5.71
C ASN A 60 -0.90 16.19 -4.96
N GLN A 61 -1.74 16.57 -4.00
CA GLN A 61 -1.56 17.84 -3.26
C GLN A 61 -0.47 17.83 -2.17
N ASN A 62 -0.16 16.69 -1.56
CA ASN A 62 0.64 16.61 -0.33
C ASN A 62 2.07 16.07 -0.53
N GLY A 63 2.58 16.11 -1.76
CA GLY A 63 3.86 15.48 -2.11
C GLY A 63 3.72 13.96 -2.33
N PRO A 64 4.83 13.25 -2.54
CA PRO A 64 4.83 11.81 -2.77
C PRO A 64 4.45 11.03 -1.50
N GLY A 65 3.97 9.80 -1.68
CA GLY A 65 3.47 8.97 -0.57
C GLY A 65 1.96 8.91 -0.42
N ASP A 66 1.19 9.29 -1.45
CA ASP A 66 -0.28 9.27 -1.46
C ASP A 66 -0.90 7.85 -1.41
N GLU A 67 -0.11 6.82 -1.10
CA GLU A 67 -0.55 5.42 -0.94
C GLU A 67 -1.66 5.31 0.10
N TYR A 68 -1.58 6.09 1.17
CA TYR A 68 -2.64 6.20 2.17
C TYR A 68 -3.97 6.61 1.51
N SER A 69 -3.97 7.59 0.61
CA SER A 69 -5.19 8.02 -0.09
C SER A 69 -5.74 6.93 -1.02
N TYR A 70 -4.89 6.14 -1.66
CA TYR A 70 -5.34 5.00 -2.47
C TYR A 70 -5.95 3.90 -1.58
N GLU A 71 -5.23 3.42 -0.57
CA GLU A 71 -5.69 2.34 0.32
C GLU A 71 -6.94 2.73 1.11
N VAL A 72 -6.86 3.83 1.85
CA VAL A 72 -7.96 4.30 2.70
C VAL A 72 -9.14 4.77 1.85
N GLY A 73 -8.90 5.29 0.65
CA GLY A 73 -9.94 5.57 -0.33
C GLY A 73 -10.75 4.31 -0.68
N TYR A 74 -10.09 3.21 -1.04
CA TYR A 74 -10.78 1.93 -1.33
C TYR A 74 -11.49 1.37 -0.10
N PHE A 75 -10.90 1.46 1.09
CA PHE A 75 -11.57 1.02 2.32
C PHE A 75 -12.81 1.87 2.61
N LYS A 76 -12.72 3.20 2.56
CA LYS A 76 -13.87 4.11 2.78
C LYS A 76 -14.97 3.87 1.74
N ALA A 77 -14.61 3.68 0.47
CA ALA A 77 -15.56 3.33 -0.59
C ALA A 77 -16.25 1.99 -0.31
N PHE A 78 -15.49 0.96 0.10
CA PHE A 78 -16.02 -0.33 0.52
C PHE A 78 -17.05 -0.19 1.63
N LYS A 79 -16.75 0.63 2.65
CA LYS A 79 -17.64 0.86 3.78
C LYS A 79 -18.96 1.49 3.34
N LEU A 80 -18.91 2.50 2.46
CA LEU A 80 -20.11 3.12 1.90
C LEU A 80 -20.96 2.10 1.12
N ILE A 81 -20.33 1.30 0.26
CA ILE A 81 -21.03 0.25 -0.50
C ILE A 81 -21.69 -0.75 0.46
N ALA A 82 -20.95 -1.26 1.45
CA ALA A 82 -21.45 -2.23 2.42
C ALA A 82 -22.61 -1.68 3.26
N TYR A 83 -22.62 -0.38 3.56
CA TYR A 83 -23.71 0.28 4.28
C TYR A 83 -25.02 0.31 3.48
N PHE A 84 -24.95 0.65 2.18
CA PHE A 84 -26.12 0.71 1.31
C PHE A 84 -26.56 -0.66 0.76
N ALA A 85 -25.73 -1.68 0.86
CA ALA A 85 -26.01 -3.02 0.35
C ALA A 85 -27.24 -3.71 0.99
N LYS A 86 -27.74 -3.23 2.13
CA LYS A 86 -29.02 -3.72 2.69
C LYS A 86 -30.22 -3.40 1.79
N GLU A 87 -30.12 -2.38 0.95
CA GLU A 87 -31.19 -1.95 0.05
C GLU A 87 -31.14 -2.70 -1.30
N ASP A 88 -29.94 -3.06 -1.76
CA ASP A 88 -29.71 -3.83 -3.01
C ASP A 88 -28.37 -4.60 -2.98
N SER A 89 -28.35 -5.74 -2.29
CA SER A 89 -27.11 -6.51 -2.13
C SER A 89 -26.56 -7.04 -3.45
N ASP A 90 -27.43 -7.34 -4.42
CA ASP A 90 -27.05 -7.99 -5.67
C ASP A 90 -26.32 -7.02 -6.61
N SER A 91 -26.72 -5.74 -6.63
CA SER A 91 -25.99 -4.71 -7.37
C SER A 91 -24.71 -4.28 -6.66
N PHE A 92 -24.67 -4.32 -5.32
CA PHE A 92 -23.53 -3.84 -4.55
C PHE A 92 -22.44 -4.89 -4.28
N VAL A 93 -22.73 -6.19 -4.40
CA VAL A 93 -21.75 -7.25 -4.08
C VAL A 93 -20.53 -7.21 -5.00
N MET A 94 -20.73 -7.00 -6.31
CA MET A 94 -19.66 -6.96 -7.29
C MET A 94 -18.67 -5.81 -7.02
N PRO A 95 -19.12 -4.54 -6.90
CA PRO A 95 -18.22 -3.44 -6.57
C PRO A 95 -17.63 -3.60 -5.17
N ALA A 96 -18.36 -4.12 -4.17
CA ALA A 96 -17.83 -4.34 -2.82
C ALA A 96 -16.61 -5.26 -2.83
N ILE A 97 -16.67 -6.40 -3.53
CA ILE A 97 -15.55 -7.34 -3.63
C ILE A 97 -14.39 -6.71 -4.39
N PHE A 98 -14.68 -5.99 -5.48
CA PHE A 98 -13.67 -5.29 -6.26
C PHE A 98 -12.87 -4.31 -5.41
N VAL A 99 -13.54 -3.42 -4.66
CA VAL A 99 -12.84 -2.43 -3.82
C VAL A 99 -12.17 -3.05 -2.61
N ALA A 100 -12.77 -4.07 -1.97
CA ALA A 100 -12.17 -4.81 -0.86
C ALA A 100 -10.86 -5.48 -1.29
N ARG A 101 -10.85 -6.11 -2.47
CA ARG A 101 -9.64 -6.72 -3.03
C ARG A 101 -8.54 -5.70 -3.27
N HIS A 102 -8.87 -4.53 -3.83
CA HIS A 102 -7.86 -3.50 -4.13
C HIS A 102 -7.28 -2.89 -2.87
N PHE A 103 -8.13 -2.68 -1.86
CA PHE A 103 -7.68 -2.29 -0.54
C PHE A 103 -6.65 -3.29 0.03
N ILE A 104 -6.96 -4.60 0.03
CA ILE A 104 -6.00 -5.62 0.49
C ILE A 104 -4.72 -5.60 -0.34
N GLU A 105 -4.81 -5.59 -1.67
CA GLU A 105 -3.64 -5.64 -2.55
C GLU A 105 -2.66 -4.50 -2.29
N LEU A 106 -3.17 -3.27 -2.26
CA LEU A 106 -2.35 -2.08 -2.06
C LEU A 106 -1.73 -2.07 -0.66
N THR A 107 -2.53 -2.39 0.36
CA THR A 107 -2.06 -2.47 1.74
C THR A 107 -0.95 -3.51 1.92
N LEU A 108 -1.08 -4.70 1.30
CA LEU A 108 -0.04 -5.73 1.38
C LEU A 108 1.25 -5.28 0.68
N LYS A 109 1.16 -4.62 -0.48
CA LYS A 109 2.33 -4.05 -1.18
C LYS A 109 3.04 -3.01 -0.33
N ASN A 110 2.27 -2.11 0.27
CA ASN A 110 2.77 -1.05 1.14
C ASN A 110 3.43 -1.63 2.40
N LEU A 111 2.81 -2.62 3.04
CA LEU A 111 3.39 -3.35 4.16
C LEU A 111 4.70 -4.04 3.80
N ILE A 112 4.75 -4.78 2.68
CA ILE A 112 5.99 -5.45 2.25
C ILE A 112 7.10 -4.42 2.09
N PHE A 113 6.82 -3.31 1.40
CA PHE A 113 7.80 -2.26 1.15
C PHE A 113 8.29 -1.58 2.44
N ASN A 114 7.38 -1.05 3.26
CA ASN A 114 7.76 -0.32 4.47
C ASN A 114 8.35 -1.24 5.55
N LEU A 115 7.85 -2.47 5.71
CA LEU A 115 8.49 -3.45 6.60
C LEU A 115 9.91 -3.79 6.11
N SER A 116 10.13 -3.85 4.80
CA SER A 116 11.48 -4.12 4.29
C SER A 116 12.43 -2.97 4.60
N ILE A 117 11.95 -1.72 4.53
CA ILE A 117 12.72 -0.54 4.95
C ILE A 117 13.04 -0.60 6.44
N VAL A 118 12.04 -0.77 7.30
CA VAL A 118 12.24 -0.67 8.75
C VAL A 118 12.99 -1.86 9.36
N LEU A 119 12.91 -3.03 8.73
CA LEU A 119 13.57 -4.26 9.17
C LEU A 119 14.89 -4.52 8.45
N GLY A 120 15.24 -3.70 7.46
CA GLY A 120 16.43 -3.87 6.62
C GLY A 120 16.38 -5.14 5.76
N GLU A 121 15.19 -5.57 5.32
CA GLU A 121 15.06 -6.71 4.42
C GLU A 121 15.40 -6.32 2.98
N PRO A 122 16.11 -7.17 2.22
CA PRO A 122 16.40 -6.89 0.82
C PRO A 122 15.12 -6.81 -0.04
N ILE A 123 14.92 -5.67 -0.70
CA ILE A 123 13.86 -5.44 -1.69
C ILE A 123 14.44 -5.72 -3.07
N LYS A 124 13.83 -6.65 -3.81
CA LYS A 124 14.29 -6.98 -5.17
C LYS A 124 14.08 -5.78 -6.10
N ILE A 125 15.16 -5.35 -6.76
CA ILE A 125 15.13 -4.35 -7.84
C ILE A 125 14.71 -5.04 -9.14
N ASN A 126 14.09 -4.31 -10.07
CA ASN A 126 13.55 -4.85 -11.33
C ASN A 126 12.41 -5.87 -11.12
N LYS A 127 11.79 -5.92 -9.94
CA LYS A 127 10.70 -6.88 -9.68
C LYS A 127 9.45 -6.46 -10.44
N ASN A 128 8.80 -7.39 -11.13
CA ASN A 128 7.48 -7.15 -11.69
C ASN A 128 6.47 -6.98 -10.54
N ASN A 129 5.64 -5.95 -10.62
CA ASN A 129 4.53 -5.76 -9.69
C ASN A 129 3.54 -6.92 -9.83
N THR A 130 3.47 -7.77 -8.81
CA THR A 130 2.46 -8.84 -8.76
C THR A 130 1.12 -8.28 -8.30
N HIS A 131 0.03 -8.80 -8.85
CA HIS A 131 -1.34 -8.56 -8.41
C HIS A 131 -1.91 -9.79 -7.69
N ASN A 132 -1.09 -10.81 -7.47
CA ASN A 132 -1.52 -12.06 -6.85
C ASN A 132 -1.50 -11.92 -5.32
N LEU A 133 -2.70 -11.90 -4.71
CA LEU A 133 -2.84 -11.78 -3.26
C LEU A 133 -2.15 -12.92 -2.50
N LYS A 134 -2.08 -14.13 -3.06
CA LYS A 134 -1.41 -15.27 -2.43
C LYS A 134 0.11 -15.04 -2.35
N GLU A 135 0.72 -14.55 -3.41
CA GLU A 135 2.16 -14.22 -3.42
C GLU A 135 2.46 -13.09 -2.44
N LEU A 136 1.65 -12.02 -2.44
CA LEU A 136 1.79 -10.92 -1.49
C LEU A 136 1.65 -11.39 -0.03
N LYS A 137 0.66 -12.25 0.25
CA LYS A 137 0.48 -12.86 1.57
C LYS A 137 1.70 -13.68 1.99
N GLU A 138 2.26 -14.49 1.09
CA GLU A 138 3.46 -15.30 1.38
C GLU A 138 4.68 -14.42 1.72
N GLU A 139 4.85 -13.30 1.02
CA GLU A 139 5.91 -12.31 1.32
C GLU A 139 5.70 -11.65 2.69
N VAL A 140 4.49 -11.19 2.99
CA VAL A 140 4.15 -10.63 4.31
C VAL A 140 4.38 -11.67 5.40
N TYR A 141 3.90 -12.91 5.22
CA TYR A 141 4.06 -13.97 6.20
C TYR A 141 5.53 -14.32 6.45
N LYS A 142 6.37 -14.33 5.40
CA LYS A 142 7.81 -14.56 5.51
C LYS A 142 8.48 -13.49 6.37
N ILE A 143 8.19 -12.22 6.11
CA ILE A 143 8.71 -11.09 6.91
C ILE A 143 8.18 -11.21 8.35
N ALA A 144 6.87 -11.34 8.53
CA ALA A 144 6.23 -11.43 9.83
C ALA A 144 6.77 -12.60 10.69
N SER A 145 6.97 -13.77 10.09
CA SER A 145 7.51 -14.96 10.78
C SER A 145 8.95 -14.76 11.22
N LYS A 146 9.79 -14.18 10.36
CA LYS A 146 11.20 -13.90 10.66
C LYS A 146 11.34 -12.94 11.85
N TYR A 147 10.46 -11.93 11.92
CA TYR A 147 10.52 -10.87 12.93
C TYR A 147 9.49 -11.03 14.06
N LYS A 148 8.75 -12.14 14.09
CA LYS A 148 7.71 -12.46 15.10
C LYS A 148 6.63 -11.38 15.22
N LEU A 149 6.16 -10.84 14.09
CA LEU A 149 5.04 -9.90 14.01
C LEU A 149 3.71 -10.66 14.09
N SER A 150 3.39 -11.17 15.28
CA SER A 150 2.33 -12.17 15.46
C SER A 150 0.94 -11.81 14.92
N PRO A 151 0.45 -10.54 14.94
CA PRO A 151 -0.85 -10.23 14.37
C PRO A 151 -0.92 -10.44 12.84
N LEU A 152 0.19 -10.29 12.10
CA LEU A 152 0.24 -10.60 10.65
C LEU A 152 0.35 -12.11 10.37
N MET A 153 0.51 -12.92 11.41
CA MET A 153 0.52 -14.38 11.33
C MET A 153 -0.79 -14.99 11.85
N ASP A 154 -1.76 -14.15 12.25
CA ASP A 154 -3.06 -14.61 12.72
C ASP A 154 -3.82 -15.35 11.61
N ASN A 155 -4.47 -16.45 11.96
CA ASN A 155 -5.18 -17.28 10.99
C ASN A 155 -6.31 -16.51 10.29
N ASN A 156 -7.03 -15.63 11.00
CA ASN A 156 -8.09 -14.84 10.38
C ASN A 156 -7.50 -13.84 9.38
N PHE A 157 -6.41 -13.17 9.73
CA PHE A 157 -5.72 -12.26 8.82
C PHE A 157 -5.34 -12.96 7.50
N LEU A 158 -4.70 -14.14 7.60
CA LEU A 158 -4.28 -14.91 6.43
C LEU A 158 -5.47 -15.45 5.62
N GLU A 159 -6.54 -15.88 6.31
CA GLU A 159 -7.70 -16.47 5.68
C GLU A 159 -8.55 -15.44 4.93
N ILE A 160 -8.66 -14.22 5.45
CA ILE A 160 -9.31 -13.10 4.74
C ILE A 160 -8.66 -12.88 3.38
N ILE A 161 -7.32 -12.89 3.33
CA ILE A 161 -6.56 -12.71 2.09
C ILE A 161 -6.76 -13.90 1.15
N ASN A 162 -6.73 -15.14 1.67
CA ASN A 162 -6.98 -16.34 0.88
C ASN A 162 -8.35 -16.32 0.21
N GLN A 163 -9.39 -15.97 0.96
CA GLN A 163 -10.77 -15.94 0.46
C GLN A 163 -10.92 -14.94 -0.68
N LEU A 164 -10.40 -13.70 -0.54
CA LEU A 164 -10.43 -12.73 -1.64
C LEU A 164 -9.57 -13.17 -2.83
N SER A 165 -8.43 -13.83 -2.58
CA SER A 165 -7.58 -14.39 -3.63
C SER A 165 -8.25 -15.52 -4.40
N GLU A 166 -9.10 -16.31 -3.75
CA GLU A 166 -9.81 -17.44 -4.37
C GLU A 166 -10.96 -16.96 -5.24
N ILE A 167 -11.75 -16.01 -4.74
CA ILE A 167 -12.93 -15.53 -5.45
C ILE A 167 -12.58 -14.51 -6.54
N SER A 168 -11.51 -13.72 -6.38
CA SER A 168 -11.03 -12.76 -7.39
C SER A 168 -9.52 -12.87 -7.66
N PRO A 169 -9.06 -13.98 -8.27
CA PRO A 169 -7.64 -14.23 -8.50
C PRO A 169 -6.98 -13.22 -9.46
N LYS A 170 -7.69 -12.71 -10.46
CA LYS A 170 -7.15 -11.85 -11.54
C LYS A 170 -7.59 -10.39 -11.45
N SER A 171 -8.43 -10.04 -10.48
CA SER A 171 -8.95 -8.67 -10.26
C SER A 171 -10.02 -8.23 -11.26
N ASP A 172 -10.39 -9.06 -12.21
CA ASP A 172 -11.33 -8.73 -13.29
C ASP A 172 -12.66 -9.50 -13.21
N GLU A 173 -12.74 -10.51 -12.33
CA GLU A 173 -13.89 -11.41 -12.24
C GLU A 173 -15.20 -10.70 -11.87
N TYR A 174 -15.10 -9.67 -11.02
CA TYR A 174 -16.22 -8.87 -10.53
C TYR A 174 -16.41 -7.56 -11.31
N ARG A 175 -15.60 -7.33 -12.36
CA ARG A 175 -15.72 -6.17 -13.26
C ARG A 175 -16.40 -6.51 -14.56
N TYR A 176 -16.08 -7.68 -15.11
CA TYR A 176 -16.56 -8.09 -16.41
C TYR A 176 -17.29 -9.42 -16.29
N PRO A 177 -18.44 -9.59 -16.97
CA PRO A 177 -19.11 -10.87 -17.01
C PRO A 177 -18.25 -11.96 -17.68
N THR A 178 -17.40 -11.58 -18.64
CA THR A 178 -16.51 -12.48 -19.39
C THR A 178 -15.07 -11.99 -19.38
N ASN A 179 -14.12 -12.94 -19.44
CA ASN A 179 -12.70 -12.64 -19.61
C ASN A 179 -12.35 -12.27 -21.06
N GLN A 180 -11.07 -11.99 -21.32
CA GLN A 180 -10.56 -11.63 -22.65
C GLN A 180 -10.71 -12.74 -23.70
N ASN A 181 -10.90 -13.99 -23.28
CA ASN A 181 -11.16 -15.13 -24.16
C ASN A 181 -12.66 -15.35 -24.42
N GLY A 182 -13.54 -14.50 -23.88
CA GLY A 182 -14.98 -14.61 -24.00
C GLY A 182 -15.62 -15.65 -23.06
N GLU A 183 -14.86 -16.19 -22.10
CA GLU A 183 -15.37 -17.16 -21.12
C GLU A 183 -15.98 -16.42 -19.93
N TRP A 184 -17.09 -16.93 -19.39
CA TRP A 184 -17.70 -16.37 -18.17
C TRP A 184 -16.71 -16.38 -17.01
N ASN A 185 -16.53 -15.22 -16.37
CA ASN A 185 -15.69 -15.10 -15.17
C ASN A 185 -16.32 -15.83 -13.98
N LEU A 186 -17.62 -15.61 -13.78
CA LEU A 186 -18.42 -16.31 -12.77
C LEU A 186 -19.31 -17.33 -13.48
N LYS A 187 -18.99 -18.62 -13.32
CA LYS A 187 -19.79 -19.69 -13.90
C LYS A 187 -21.19 -19.71 -13.29
N ASN A 188 -22.21 -19.76 -14.14
CA ASN A 188 -23.59 -19.90 -13.71
C ASN A 188 -23.83 -21.34 -13.23
N ASN A 189 -23.75 -21.54 -11.92
CA ASN A 189 -24.00 -22.83 -11.26
C ASN A 189 -25.33 -22.77 -10.50
N THR A 190 -26.02 -23.90 -10.40
CA THR A 190 -27.17 -24.07 -9.49
C THR A 190 -26.89 -25.26 -8.57
N PRO A 191 -26.68 -25.06 -7.25
CA PRO A 191 -26.70 -23.77 -6.53
C PRO A 191 -25.52 -22.84 -6.92
N PRO A 192 -25.60 -21.53 -6.61
CA PRO A 192 -24.51 -20.58 -6.85
C PRO A 192 -23.19 -21.10 -6.26
N SER A 193 -22.08 -20.87 -6.97
CA SER A 193 -20.76 -21.26 -6.49
C SER A 193 -20.37 -20.53 -5.20
N HIS A 194 -20.87 -19.30 -5.00
CA HIS A 194 -20.58 -18.48 -3.85
C HIS A 194 -21.81 -17.66 -3.44
N ILE A 195 -22.11 -17.62 -2.15
CA ILE A 195 -23.01 -16.63 -1.54
C ILE A 195 -22.13 -15.73 -0.68
N ILE A 196 -22.12 -14.43 -0.98
CA ILE A 196 -21.25 -13.47 -0.30
C ILE A 196 -22.08 -12.70 0.72
N ASN A 197 -21.74 -12.86 2.00
CA ASN A 197 -22.35 -12.08 3.07
C ASN A 197 -21.55 -10.77 3.25
N LEU A 198 -22.15 -9.65 2.84
CA LEU A 198 -21.49 -8.33 2.90
C LEU A 198 -21.28 -7.81 4.33
N ILE A 199 -22.07 -8.26 5.32
CA ILE A 199 -21.82 -7.97 6.73
C ILE A 199 -20.53 -8.68 7.18
N THR A 200 -20.40 -9.96 6.85
CA THR A 200 -19.19 -10.74 7.16
C THR A 200 -17.96 -10.17 6.46
N LEU A 201 -18.08 -9.84 5.16
CA LEU A 201 -16.99 -9.18 4.43
C LEU A 201 -16.60 -7.86 5.11
N ASN A 202 -17.57 -7.07 5.58
CA ASN A 202 -17.28 -5.84 6.31
C ASN A 202 -16.56 -6.07 7.64
N HIS A 203 -16.93 -7.08 8.42
CA HIS A 203 -16.20 -7.42 9.64
C HIS A 203 -14.75 -7.83 9.33
N ASN A 204 -14.56 -8.60 8.26
CA ASN A 204 -13.24 -9.02 7.80
C ASN A 204 -12.39 -7.82 7.34
N MET A 205 -12.97 -6.89 6.57
CA MET A 205 -12.25 -5.69 6.14
C MET A 205 -11.90 -4.78 7.33
N ASN A 206 -12.79 -4.65 8.33
CA ASN A 206 -12.47 -3.93 9.57
C ASN A 206 -11.30 -4.58 10.31
N TYR A 207 -11.30 -5.90 10.44
CA TYR A 207 -10.21 -6.64 11.08
C TYR A 207 -8.88 -6.44 10.35
N PHE A 208 -8.88 -6.57 9.02
CA PHE A 208 -7.71 -6.33 8.18
C PHE A 208 -7.22 -4.88 8.28
N TYR A 209 -8.11 -3.89 8.14
CA TYR A 209 -7.79 -2.46 8.29
C TYR A 209 -7.16 -2.16 9.64
N LEU A 210 -7.79 -2.64 10.71
CA LEU A 210 -7.32 -2.42 12.08
C LEU A 210 -5.88 -2.90 12.28
N LEU A 211 -5.55 -4.10 11.80
CA LEU A 211 -4.20 -4.64 11.96
C LEU A 211 -3.16 -3.90 11.11
N THR A 212 -3.54 -3.56 9.87
CA THR A 212 -2.58 -3.08 8.87
C THR A 212 -2.35 -1.58 8.96
N GLN A 213 -3.40 -0.78 9.14
CA GLN A 213 -3.26 0.68 9.18
C GLN A 213 -2.68 1.15 10.51
N SER A 214 -3.02 0.49 11.62
CA SER A 214 -2.36 0.74 12.91
C SER A 214 -0.88 0.33 12.93
N LEU A 215 -0.45 -0.53 12.00
CA LEU A 215 0.96 -0.84 11.81
C LEU A 215 1.62 0.22 10.93
N LEU A 216 0.99 0.53 9.78
CA LEU A 216 1.49 1.49 8.81
C LEU A 216 1.70 2.86 9.44
N ILE A 217 0.84 3.33 10.35
CA ILE A 217 1.07 4.61 11.04
C ILE A 217 2.42 4.65 11.77
N LEU A 218 2.90 3.53 12.30
CA LEU A 218 4.19 3.43 12.98
C LEU A 218 5.38 3.28 12.03
N ILE A 219 5.16 2.88 10.78
CA ILE A 219 6.21 2.55 9.80
C ILE A 219 6.09 3.32 8.48
N THR A 220 5.38 4.44 8.50
CA THR A 220 5.24 5.37 7.35
C THR A 220 5.59 6.79 7.80
N ASN A 221 5.51 7.78 6.93
CA ASN A 221 5.82 9.15 7.34
C ASN A 221 4.69 9.76 8.17
N SER A 222 4.74 9.56 9.49
CA SER A 222 3.81 10.12 10.48
C SER A 222 4.58 10.62 11.70
N SER A 223 3.94 11.46 12.53
CA SER A 223 4.53 11.96 13.78
C SER A 223 4.77 10.85 14.81
N ASP A 224 4.00 9.77 14.76
CA ASP A 224 4.12 8.64 15.69
C ASP A 224 5.00 7.52 15.11
N SER A 225 5.64 7.79 13.97
CA SER A 225 6.43 6.80 13.24
C SER A 225 7.84 6.66 13.78
N ILE A 226 8.37 5.45 13.65
CA ILE A 226 9.78 5.16 13.87
C ILE A 226 10.71 5.90 12.88
N PHE A 227 10.13 6.53 11.85
CA PHE A 227 10.85 7.38 10.92
C PHE A 227 11.18 8.77 11.44
N GLU A 228 10.49 9.29 12.46
CA GLU A 228 10.55 10.71 12.90
C GLU A 228 12.00 11.21 13.06
N ASP A 229 12.88 10.38 13.61
CA ASP A 229 14.32 10.67 13.85
C ASP A 229 15.26 9.95 12.88
N THR A 230 14.84 9.78 11.62
CA THR A 230 15.62 9.12 10.57
C THR A 230 15.53 9.89 9.26
N VAL A 231 16.37 9.53 8.29
CA VAL A 231 16.29 10.10 6.93
C VAL A 231 14.96 9.81 6.23
N TYR A 232 14.22 8.80 6.71
CA TYR A 232 12.93 8.37 6.16
C TYR A 232 11.74 9.24 6.60
N THR A 233 11.93 10.17 7.54
CA THR A 233 10.93 11.23 7.83
C THR A 233 10.71 12.15 6.63
N ASN A 234 11.70 12.21 5.72
CA ASN A 234 11.56 12.91 4.46
C ASN A 234 10.80 12.00 3.46
N PRO A 235 9.56 12.34 3.06
CA PRO A 235 8.76 11.48 2.18
C PRO A 235 9.39 11.32 0.79
N PHE A 236 10.21 12.27 0.35
CA PHE A 236 10.90 12.21 -0.94
C PHE A 236 12.04 11.17 -0.94
N VAL A 237 12.59 10.82 0.22
CA VAL A 237 13.57 9.72 0.35
C VAL A 237 12.87 8.38 0.16
N ILE A 238 11.70 8.19 0.76
CA ILE A 238 10.88 7.00 0.58
C ILE A 238 10.46 6.85 -0.89
N GLU A 239 10.02 7.95 -1.51
CA GLU A 239 9.67 7.95 -2.93
C GLU A 239 10.86 7.63 -3.84
N LEU A 240 12.04 8.19 -3.53
CA LEU A 240 13.28 7.85 -4.23
C LEU A 240 13.56 6.34 -4.17
N ILE A 241 13.50 5.73 -2.99
CA ILE A 241 13.69 4.29 -2.81
C ILE A 241 12.66 3.50 -3.62
N LYS A 242 11.39 3.91 -3.58
CA LYS A 242 10.30 3.28 -4.31
C LYS A 242 10.49 3.36 -5.82
N ILE A 243 10.91 4.50 -6.36
CA ILE A 243 11.20 4.64 -7.79
C ILE A 243 12.41 3.78 -8.16
N ILE A 244 13.48 3.82 -7.37
CA ILE A 244 14.72 3.07 -7.63
C ILE A 244 14.46 1.55 -7.66
N THR A 245 13.68 1.02 -6.72
CA THR A 245 13.31 -0.42 -6.72
C THR A 245 12.55 -0.85 -7.97
N ASN A 246 11.80 0.07 -8.59
CA ASN A 246 11.05 -0.18 -9.83
C ASN A 246 11.81 0.20 -11.12
N LYS A 247 12.97 0.86 -11.01
CA LYS A 247 13.82 1.21 -12.16
C LYS A 247 14.61 0.01 -12.62
N ARG A 248 14.99 0.01 -13.91
CA ARG A 248 15.82 -1.02 -14.51
C ARG A 248 17.29 -0.77 -14.28
N PHE A 249 17.93 -1.65 -13.52
CA PHE A 249 19.37 -1.67 -13.31
C PHE A 249 20.03 -2.82 -14.09
N SER A 250 21.23 -2.58 -14.63
CA SER A 250 22.09 -3.63 -15.20
C SER A 250 22.75 -4.45 -14.10
N GLU A 251 22.90 -5.76 -14.30
CA GLU A 251 23.46 -6.68 -13.28
C GLU A 251 24.86 -6.29 -12.76
N ASN A 252 25.70 -5.71 -13.63
CA ASN A 252 27.06 -5.27 -13.30
C ASN A 252 27.16 -3.74 -13.18
N ILE A 253 26.22 -3.12 -12.46
CA ILE A 253 26.21 -1.66 -12.34
C ILE A 253 27.38 -1.14 -11.48
N SER A 254 28.10 -0.13 -11.95
CA SER A 254 29.16 0.55 -11.21
C SER A 254 28.64 1.63 -10.26
N GLU A 255 29.47 2.05 -9.30
CA GLU A 255 29.18 3.17 -8.39
C GLU A 255 28.70 4.43 -9.14
N SER A 256 29.44 4.85 -10.17
CA SER A 256 29.09 6.02 -10.98
C SER A 256 27.74 5.87 -11.68
N GLN A 257 27.44 4.68 -12.20
CA GLN A 257 26.17 4.40 -12.85
C GLN A 257 25.00 4.41 -11.87
N VAL A 258 25.19 3.90 -10.63
CA VAL A 258 24.17 4.02 -9.57
C VAL A 258 23.93 5.50 -9.25
N GLN A 259 25.00 6.28 -9.07
CA GLN A 259 24.88 7.71 -8.77
C GLN A 259 24.14 8.47 -9.86
N ASP A 260 24.48 8.24 -11.13
CA ASP A 260 23.82 8.87 -12.27
C ASP A 260 22.33 8.49 -12.34
N GLN A 261 21.97 7.23 -12.02
CA GLN A 261 20.57 6.78 -11.98
C GLN A 261 19.80 7.45 -10.84
N VAL A 262 20.38 7.54 -9.64
CA VAL A 262 19.75 8.20 -8.48
C VAL A 262 19.51 9.68 -8.77
N ILE A 263 20.53 10.39 -9.27
CA ILE A 263 20.42 11.80 -9.67
C ILE A 263 19.39 11.96 -10.79
N GLY A 264 19.42 11.08 -11.79
CA GLY A 264 18.46 11.07 -12.88
C GLY A 264 17.01 10.87 -12.42
N VAL A 265 16.78 10.07 -11.38
CA VAL A 265 15.45 9.93 -10.75
C VAL A 265 15.03 11.23 -10.07
N ILE A 266 15.92 11.83 -9.28
CA ILE A 266 15.64 13.12 -8.62
C ILE A 266 15.21 14.17 -9.64
N ASP A 267 15.95 14.28 -10.76
CA ASP A 267 15.64 15.23 -11.82
C ASP A 267 14.35 14.88 -12.59
N SER A 268 14.16 13.62 -12.97
CA SER A 268 13.01 13.21 -13.78
C SER A 268 11.67 13.38 -13.05
N TYR A 269 11.68 13.25 -11.73
CA TYR A 269 10.48 13.32 -10.90
C TYR A 269 10.39 14.61 -10.07
N ASN A 270 11.32 15.56 -10.29
CA ASN A 270 11.42 16.82 -9.54
C ASN A 270 11.37 16.61 -8.01
N LEU A 271 12.09 15.60 -7.50
CA LEU A 271 12.17 15.38 -6.07
C LEU A 271 13.00 16.53 -5.45
N PRO A 272 12.50 17.24 -4.42
CA PRO A 272 13.20 18.31 -3.71
C PRO A 272 14.27 17.73 -2.76
N LEU A 273 15.21 16.98 -3.33
CA LEU A 273 16.40 16.46 -2.65
C LEU A 273 17.63 17.18 -3.20
N GLU A 274 18.53 17.60 -2.32
CA GLU A 274 19.74 18.32 -2.71
C GLU A 274 20.74 17.37 -3.38
N LYS A 275 20.82 17.42 -4.72
CA LYS A 275 21.66 16.51 -5.52
C LYS A 275 23.13 16.53 -5.12
N ALA A 276 23.64 17.68 -4.66
CA ALA A 276 25.02 17.82 -4.20
C ALA A 276 25.33 17.01 -2.93
N GLU A 277 24.29 16.62 -2.19
CA GLU A 277 24.39 15.79 -1.00
C GLU A 277 24.32 14.29 -1.32
N ILE A 278 23.94 13.91 -2.54
CA ILE A 278 23.91 12.51 -2.98
C ILE A 278 25.30 12.03 -3.37
N ARG A 279 25.75 10.95 -2.75
CA ARG A 279 27.02 10.28 -3.05
C ARG A 279 26.84 8.78 -3.07
N CYS A 280 27.58 8.09 -3.93
CA CYS A 280 27.67 6.64 -3.88
C CYS A 280 29.05 6.21 -3.40
N ARG A 281 29.12 5.05 -2.75
CA ARG A 281 30.38 4.46 -2.29
C ARG A 281 30.29 2.95 -2.36
N GLU A 282 31.18 2.35 -3.14
CA GLU A 282 31.34 0.91 -3.16
C GLU A 282 32.04 0.40 -1.89
N ASN A 283 31.48 -0.65 -1.29
CA ASN A 283 32.04 -1.33 -0.13
C ASN A 283 31.80 -2.85 -0.22
N ASN A 284 32.30 -3.60 0.77
CA ASN A 284 32.18 -5.06 0.79
C ASN A 284 30.73 -5.59 0.76
N SER A 285 29.75 -4.76 1.12
CA SER A 285 28.34 -5.12 1.15
C SER A 285 27.60 -4.75 -0.14
N GLY A 286 28.18 -3.91 -1.01
CA GLY A 286 27.56 -3.40 -2.23
C GLY A 286 27.84 -1.93 -2.48
N ILE A 287 27.00 -1.28 -3.29
CA ILE A 287 27.09 0.16 -3.56
C ILE A 287 26.15 0.89 -2.61
N GLU A 288 26.71 1.60 -1.64
CA GLU A 288 25.98 2.42 -0.67
C GLU A 288 25.61 3.77 -1.30
N VAL A 289 24.35 4.18 -1.15
CA VAL A 289 23.84 5.50 -1.53
C VAL A 289 23.65 6.33 -0.27
N ILE A 290 24.26 7.51 -0.25
CA ILE A 290 24.38 8.39 0.91
C ILE A 290 23.74 9.73 0.55
N TYR A 291 23.02 10.33 1.51
CA TYR A 291 22.50 11.69 1.45
C TYR A 291 23.03 12.51 2.63
N GLY A 292 23.89 13.47 2.33
CA GLY A 292 24.66 14.19 3.34
C GLY A 292 25.64 13.24 4.02
N ASP A 293 25.42 12.98 5.31
CA ASP A 293 26.18 12.00 6.11
C ASP A 293 25.37 10.73 6.43
N LEU A 294 24.16 10.60 5.90
CA LEU A 294 23.23 9.51 6.21
C LEU A 294 23.20 8.48 5.08
N SER A 295 23.34 7.20 5.44
CA SER A 295 23.13 6.09 4.51
C SER A 295 21.65 5.94 4.19
N LEU A 296 21.27 6.06 2.92
CA LEU A 296 19.89 5.87 2.48
C LEU A 296 19.58 4.39 2.29
N PHE A 297 20.44 3.70 1.52
CA PHE A 297 20.31 2.28 1.21
C PHE A 297 21.58 1.77 0.51
N THR A 298 21.71 0.45 0.41
CA THR A 298 22.77 -0.23 -0.31
C THR A 298 22.17 -1.08 -1.42
N ILE A 299 22.70 -0.95 -2.64
CA ILE A 299 22.41 -1.86 -3.75
C ILE A 299 23.36 -3.05 -3.66
N ILE A 300 22.80 -4.25 -3.60
CA ILE A 300 23.53 -5.50 -3.43
C ILE A 300 23.23 -6.46 -4.59
N GLY A 301 24.26 -7.08 -5.15
CA GLY A 301 24.13 -8.13 -6.16
C GLY A 301 24.05 -9.52 -5.52
N GLN A 302 23.09 -10.35 -5.96
CA GLN A 302 23.01 -11.77 -5.63
C GLN A 302 22.67 -12.58 -6.88
N GLY A 303 23.68 -13.17 -7.50
CA GLY A 303 23.57 -13.81 -8.81
C GLY A 303 23.20 -12.77 -9.88
N GLU A 304 22.22 -13.09 -10.73
CA GLU A 304 21.68 -12.21 -11.78
C GLU A 304 20.68 -11.16 -11.24
N ASN A 305 20.47 -11.08 -9.92
CA ASN A 305 19.47 -10.18 -9.33
C ASN A 305 20.13 -9.10 -8.49
N LEU A 306 19.55 -7.90 -8.55
CA LEU A 306 19.90 -6.78 -7.68
C LEU A 306 18.83 -6.58 -6.61
N TYR A 307 19.27 -6.17 -5.43
CA TYR A 307 18.42 -5.85 -4.30
C TYR A 307 18.82 -4.51 -3.70
N LEU A 308 17.84 -3.79 -3.18
CA LEU A 308 18.02 -2.61 -2.34
C LEU A 308 17.84 -3.02 -0.89
N LYS A 309 18.74 -2.61 -0.01
CA LYS A 309 18.67 -2.90 1.42
C LYS A 309 18.91 -1.63 2.24
N THR A 310 18.09 -1.39 3.24
CA THR A 310 18.24 -0.30 4.21
C THR A 310 18.89 -0.78 5.50
N GLU A 311 19.33 0.15 6.35
CA GLU A 311 19.67 -0.16 7.73
C GLU A 311 18.40 -0.47 8.53
N ALA A 312 18.42 -1.55 9.32
CA ALA A 312 17.29 -1.90 10.18
C ALA A 312 17.13 -0.88 11.32
N LEU A 313 15.90 -0.40 11.48
CA LEU A 313 15.48 0.52 12.54
C LEU A 313 14.94 -0.22 13.77
N ILE A 314 14.44 -1.44 13.58
CA ILE A 314 13.96 -2.30 14.67
C ILE A 314 15.05 -3.34 14.98
N ILE A 315 15.50 -3.38 16.23
CA ILE A 315 16.50 -4.31 16.73
C ILE A 315 15.89 -5.34 17.69
N GLU A 316 16.65 -6.41 17.97
CA GLU A 316 16.25 -7.43 18.96
C GLU A 316 16.13 -6.87 20.36
#